data_AF-A0A4S4LL23-F1
#
_entry.id   AF-A0A4S4LL23-F1
#
_cell.length_a   1.000
_cell.length_b   1.000
_cell.length_c   1.000
_cell.angle_alpha   90.00
_cell.angle_beta   90.00
_cell.angle_gamma   90.00
#
_symmetry.space_group_name_H-M   'P 1'
#
loop_
_entity.id
_entity.type
_entity.pdbx_description
1 polymer ?
#
loop_
_entity_poly.entity_id
_entity_poly.type
_entity_poly.pdbx_seq_one_letter_code
_entity_poly.pdbx_strand_id
1 'polypeptide(L)'
;MTQYCDYVLNFELPRKYIVDPHRGRKLKGFPTSCELRMVTPDSVNSLNTVSGTAVTVSITDILHEGEHSTVYLGTLIDAEGHPIEVALKFGDTKRQVEAEAAMYNSLRSVQGIAIPRLYGILAGSLKSGAYWAEPEMTCLVLERFGDTLPDDVRFCYMSLPDRACILDKLLKTHQAGVRHCEFKEEYVLQKVNDDGSHDYRIIHWLDTIPHNCGCQFDFLKHTDVQVECTEDLKCLSMDAQSRHFHYWASDILIMMGGSVIVMKSSVTDMPTQDIIDTIGEPLLGIGFDELDFTRTQAERDMCISFYRMVQKRLSKNGNDISEVQRLKSYLVYQAHKKWHLQ
;
A
#
# COMPACT_ATOMS: atom_id res chain seq x y z
N MET A 1 22.60 -14.69 21.32
CA MET A 1 22.79 -13.38 21.96
C MET A 1 22.62 -12.33 20.88
N THR A 2 21.41 -11.80 20.74
CA THR A 2 21.09 -10.72 19.80
C THR A 2 21.51 -9.43 20.48
N GLN A 3 22.52 -8.78 19.94
CA GLN A 3 23.05 -7.52 20.48
C GLN A 3 22.06 -6.42 20.07
N TYR A 4 21.15 -6.06 20.98
CA TYR A 4 20.29 -4.90 20.83
C TYR A 4 21.17 -3.65 20.98
N CYS A 5 21.22 -2.81 19.95
CA CYS A 5 21.78 -1.48 20.08
C CYS A 5 20.70 -0.57 20.66
N ASP A 6 20.78 -0.33 21.97
CA ASP A 6 19.97 0.67 22.66
C ASP A 6 20.50 2.07 22.31
N TYR A 7 19.69 2.88 21.62
CA TYR A 7 20.03 4.28 21.30
C TYR A 7 19.21 5.24 22.16
N VAL A 8 19.87 6.28 22.69
CA VAL A 8 19.25 7.31 23.54
C VAL A 8 19.25 8.67 22.82
N LEU A 9 18.06 9.22 22.61
CA LEU A 9 17.70 10.58 22.21
C LEU A 9 17.48 11.43 23.46
N ASN A 10 17.72 12.74 23.33
CA ASN A 10 17.23 13.72 24.29
C ASN A 10 16.32 14.70 23.55
N PHE A 11 15.11 14.97 24.08
CA PHE A 11 14.23 16.02 23.57
C PHE A 11 13.71 16.88 24.72
N GLU A 12 13.51 18.17 24.45
CA GLU A 12 12.88 19.11 25.37
C GLU A 12 11.54 19.55 24.77
N LEU A 13 10.43 19.11 25.37
CA LEU A 13 9.09 19.54 24.97
C LEU A 13 8.54 20.59 25.94
N PRO A 14 7.99 21.72 25.47
CA PRO A 14 7.34 22.70 26.33
C PRO A 14 6.06 22.13 26.97
N ARG A 15 5.95 22.26 28.30
CA ARG A 15 4.84 21.75 29.12
C ARG A 15 3.48 22.35 28.72
N LYS A 16 2.50 21.50 28.36
CA LYS A 16 1.08 21.64 28.76
C LYS A 16 0.40 20.27 28.95
N TYR A 17 -0.11 20.05 30.17
CA TYR A 17 -0.99 18.99 30.70
C TYR A 17 -1.34 17.77 29.80
N ILE A 18 -0.84 16.60 30.21
CA ILE A 18 -1.05 15.29 29.59
C ILE A 18 -2.22 14.56 30.28
N VAL A 19 -3.41 14.65 29.69
CA VAL A 19 -4.51 13.68 29.78
C VAL A 19 -5.17 13.64 28.40
N ASP A 20 -4.66 12.85 27.46
CA ASP A 20 -5.27 12.50 26.17
C ASP A 20 -4.42 11.39 25.51
N PRO A 21 -4.96 10.30 24.93
CA PRO A 21 -4.16 9.21 24.36
C PRO A 21 -3.34 9.61 23.11
N HIS A 22 -3.70 10.71 22.44
CA HIS A 22 -3.13 11.08 21.15
C HIS A 22 -1.94 12.05 21.29
N ARG A 23 -0.70 11.52 21.28
CA ARG A 23 0.53 12.27 21.59
C ARG A 23 0.86 13.41 20.61
N GLY A 24 0.45 13.31 19.34
CA GLY A 24 0.74 14.31 18.30
C GLY A 24 -0.02 15.63 18.45
N ARG A 25 -1.27 15.60 18.95
CA ARG A 25 -2.16 16.78 19.04
C ARG A 25 -1.73 17.82 20.09
N LYS A 26 -0.79 17.50 20.97
CA LYS A 26 -0.36 18.35 22.09
C LYS A 26 1.01 18.99 21.90
N LEU A 27 1.66 18.81 20.75
CA LEU A 27 2.91 19.47 20.39
C LEU A 27 2.69 20.97 20.04
N LYS A 28 2.20 21.77 21.00
CA LYS A 28 2.30 23.24 20.90
C LYS A 28 3.73 23.66 21.21
N GLY A 29 4.52 23.89 20.15
CA GLY A 29 5.97 24.11 20.22
C GLY A 29 6.73 22.93 19.62
N PHE A 30 6.40 22.61 18.37
CA PHE A 30 6.99 21.54 17.58
C PHE A 30 8.53 21.57 17.69
N PRO A 31 9.20 20.48 18.12
CA PRO A 31 10.64 20.43 18.01
C PRO A 31 10.99 20.39 16.52
N THR A 32 11.68 21.43 16.03
CA THR A 32 12.10 21.53 14.63
C THR A 32 13.20 20.55 14.26
N SER A 33 13.76 19.82 15.25
CA SER A 33 14.84 18.85 15.07
C SER A 33 14.93 17.85 16.22
N CYS A 34 15.52 16.67 15.94
CA CYS A 34 15.81 15.57 16.84
C CYS A 34 17.22 15.03 16.54
N GLU A 35 18.06 14.76 17.54
CA GLU A 35 19.43 14.23 17.32
C GLU A 35 19.46 12.69 17.35
N LEU A 36 19.57 12.01 16.20
CA LEU A 36 19.96 10.59 16.12
C LEU A 36 21.38 10.40 16.63
N ARG A 37 21.73 9.21 17.12
CA ARG A 37 23.11 8.72 17.13
C ARG A 37 23.12 7.38 16.40
N MET A 38 23.74 7.34 15.22
CA MET A 38 23.74 6.12 14.43
C MET A 38 24.94 5.25 14.83
N VAL A 39 24.71 3.96 15.09
CA VAL A 39 25.76 2.94 15.01
C VAL A 39 25.37 2.05 13.84
N THR A 40 26.19 2.07 12.80
CA THR A 40 26.02 1.20 11.63
C THR A 40 26.32 -0.23 12.04
N PRO A 41 25.39 -1.19 11.89
CA PRO A 41 25.78 -2.59 11.76
C PRO A 41 26.49 -2.71 10.41
N ASP A 42 27.64 -3.39 10.37
CA ASP A 42 28.65 -3.47 9.28
C ASP A 42 28.17 -3.92 7.88
N SER A 43 26.95 -3.62 7.43
CA SER A 43 26.47 -4.04 6.10
C SER A 43 25.25 -3.26 5.57
N VAL A 44 25.10 -1.96 5.87
CA VAL A 44 24.13 -1.09 5.16
C VAL A 44 24.85 0.11 4.54
N ASN A 45 25.42 -0.10 3.35
CA ASN A 45 26.12 0.91 2.54
C ASN A 45 25.16 1.92 1.88
N SER A 46 24.31 2.58 2.64
CA SER A 46 23.55 3.73 2.11
C SER A 46 23.48 4.94 3.04
N LEU A 47 24.03 4.82 4.26
CA LEU A 47 24.33 5.94 5.14
C LEU A 47 25.76 5.72 5.62
N ASN A 48 26.75 6.29 4.94
CA ASN A 48 28.17 6.20 5.29
C ASN A 48 28.50 7.00 6.58
N THR A 49 27.61 7.00 7.56
CA THR A 49 27.83 7.68 8.82
C THR A 49 28.78 6.88 9.68
N VAL A 50 29.86 7.52 10.13
CA VAL A 50 30.82 6.94 11.06
C VAL A 50 30.08 6.53 12.33
N SER A 51 30.20 5.25 12.72
CA SER A 51 29.63 4.71 13.95
C SER A 51 29.93 5.64 15.15
N GLY A 52 28.87 6.11 15.82
CA GLY A 52 28.98 6.99 17.00
C GLY A 52 28.80 8.49 16.72
N THR A 53 28.54 8.89 15.47
CA THR A 53 28.23 10.30 15.15
C THR A 53 26.76 10.59 15.39
N ALA A 54 26.46 11.69 16.09
CA ALA A 54 25.10 12.18 16.19
C ALA A 54 24.64 12.75 14.83
N VAL A 55 23.49 12.31 14.32
CA VAL A 55 22.88 12.78 13.07
C VAL A 55 21.58 13.46 13.41
N THR A 56 21.41 14.74 13.12
CA THR A 56 20.16 15.43 13.42
C THR A 56 19.12 15.18 12.33
N VAL A 57 17.92 14.72 12.71
CA VAL A 57 16.72 14.70 11.87
C VAL A 57 15.90 15.94 12.14
N SER A 58 15.73 16.78 11.13
CA SER A 58 14.76 17.87 11.17
C SER A 58 13.37 17.34 10.85
N ILE A 59 12.42 17.47 11.77
CA ILE A 59 11.03 17.10 11.51
C ILE A 59 10.40 18.26 10.74
N THR A 60 9.77 17.95 9.60
CA THR A 60 9.27 18.96 8.67
C THR A 60 7.75 18.90 8.47
N ASP A 61 7.13 17.71 8.59
CA ASP A 61 5.70 17.54 8.36
C ASP A 61 5.11 16.32 9.09
N ILE A 62 3.78 16.15 9.02
CA ILE A 62 3.05 14.97 9.47
C ILE A 62 2.59 14.18 8.24
N LEU A 63 3.03 12.92 8.13
CA LEU A 63 2.65 12.04 7.03
C LEU A 63 1.35 11.29 7.33
N HIS A 64 1.14 10.89 8.59
CA HIS A 64 -0.04 10.14 9.00
C HIS A 64 -0.36 10.36 10.48
N GLU A 65 -1.64 10.46 10.79
CA GLU A 65 -2.17 10.55 12.15
C GLU A 65 -3.24 9.46 12.35
N GLY A 66 -2.90 8.43 13.12
CA GLY A 66 -3.80 7.32 13.42
C GLY A 66 -3.92 7.06 14.93
N GLU A 67 -4.90 6.25 15.32
CA GLU A 67 -5.24 6.01 16.74
C GLU A 67 -4.06 5.49 17.58
N HIS A 68 -3.21 4.64 16.99
CA HIS A 68 -2.11 3.93 17.66
C HIS A 68 -0.71 4.35 17.22
N SER A 69 -0.62 5.27 16.24
CA SER A 69 0.67 5.76 15.78
C SER A 69 0.55 7.09 15.05
N THR A 70 1.59 7.92 15.18
CA THR A 70 1.77 9.11 14.35
C THR A 70 3.06 8.95 13.56
N VAL A 71 3.01 9.25 12.27
CA VAL A 71 4.16 9.19 11.36
C VAL A 71 4.51 10.61 10.92
N TYR A 72 5.74 11.02 11.15
CA TYR A 72 6.24 12.33 10.75
C TYR A 72 7.21 12.23 9.58
N LEU A 73 7.27 13.27 8.76
CA LEU A 73 8.32 13.49 7.79
C LEU A 73 9.53 14.10 8.51
N GLY A 74 10.68 13.47 8.32
CA GLY A 74 11.96 14.00 8.76
C GLY A 74 12.94 14.13 7.61
N THR A 75 13.95 14.97 7.80
CA THR A 75 15.10 15.09 6.90
C THR A 75 16.38 14.92 7.70
N LEU A 76 17.24 13.98 7.28
CA LEU A 76 18.61 13.84 7.79
C LEU A 76 19.61 14.23 6.70
N ILE A 77 20.85 14.50 7.10
CA ILE A 77 21.95 14.74 6.17
C ILE A 77 22.83 13.48 6.15
N ASP A 78 23.11 12.95 4.96
CA ASP A 78 24.01 11.81 4.79
C ASP A 78 25.48 12.21 4.98
N ALA A 79 26.39 11.25 4.86
CA ALA A 79 27.82 11.50 5.08
C ALA A 79 28.43 12.41 3.99
N GLU A 80 27.81 12.43 2.82
CA GLU A 80 28.17 13.21 1.66
C GLU A 80 27.54 14.62 1.68
N GLY A 81 26.69 14.93 2.66
CA GLY A 81 26.04 16.22 2.83
C GLY A 81 24.69 16.35 2.10
N HIS A 82 24.13 15.28 1.55
CA HIS A 82 22.84 15.31 0.88
C HIS A 82 21.69 15.10 1.86
N PRO A 83 20.57 15.81 1.67
CA PRO A 83 19.36 15.57 2.44
C PRO A 83 18.71 14.25 2.03
N ILE A 84 18.36 13.45 3.03
CA ILE A 84 17.57 12.22 2.89
C ILE A 84 16.30 12.37 3.70
N GLU A 85 15.17 12.13 3.04
CA GLU A 85 13.87 12.07 3.70
C GLU A 85 13.67 10.73 4.42
N VAL A 86 13.12 10.81 5.63
CA VAL A 86 12.80 9.65 6.47
C VAL A 86 11.39 9.77 7.02
N ALA A 87 10.77 8.62 7.28
CA ALA A 87 9.53 8.53 8.01
C ALA A 87 9.80 8.15 9.47
N LEU A 88 9.32 8.97 10.41
CA LEU A 88 9.46 8.75 11.85
C LEU A 88 8.13 8.22 12.41
N LYS A 89 8.03 6.91 12.65
CA LYS A 89 6.81 6.27 13.18
C LYS A 89 6.90 6.14 14.70
N PHE A 90 6.12 6.93 15.42
CA PHE A 90 5.99 6.83 16.87
C PHE A 90 4.91 5.80 17.21
N GLY A 91 5.27 4.82 18.03
CA GLY A 91 4.32 3.85 18.59
C GLY A 91 3.88 4.21 20.01
N ASP A 92 2.82 3.56 20.49
CA ASP A 92 2.26 3.82 21.82
C ASP A 92 3.25 3.46 22.95
N THR A 93 3.98 2.35 22.77
CA THR A 93 4.93 1.83 23.75
C THR A 93 6.28 1.49 23.12
N LYS A 94 7.35 1.65 23.90
CA LYS A 94 8.71 1.21 23.54
C LYS A 94 8.73 -0.26 23.09
N ARG A 95 8.03 -1.13 23.83
CA ARG A 95 7.94 -2.56 23.54
C ARG A 95 7.36 -2.85 22.14
N GLN A 96 6.33 -2.12 21.72
CA GLN A 96 5.77 -2.29 20.37
C GLN A 96 6.77 -1.84 19.31
N VAL A 97 7.42 -0.69 19.50
CA VAL A 97 8.42 -0.17 18.55
C VAL A 97 9.59 -1.15 18.41
N GLU A 98 10.11 -1.68 19.52
CA GLU A 98 11.17 -2.69 19.52
C GLU A 98 10.74 -4.00 18.86
N ALA A 99 9.50 -4.45 19.09
CA ALA A 99 8.95 -5.64 18.46
C ALA A 99 8.86 -5.47 16.94
N GLU A 100 8.33 -4.34 16.46
CA GLU A 100 8.25 -4.05 15.02
C GLU A 100 9.65 -3.93 14.40
N ALA A 101 10.60 -3.26 15.07
CA ALA A 101 11.98 -3.18 14.60
C ALA A 101 12.66 -4.56 14.49
N ALA A 102 12.39 -5.46 15.43
CA ALA A 102 12.88 -6.84 15.37
C ALA A 102 12.34 -7.56 14.13
N MET A 103 11.09 -7.28 13.74
CA MET A 103 10.50 -7.82 12.51
C MET A 103 11.17 -7.27 11.26
N TYR A 104 11.41 -5.96 11.17
CA TYR A 104 12.21 -5.38 10.09
C TYR A 104 13.60 -6.03 10.00
N ASN A 105 14.27 -6.28 11.13
CA ASN A 105 15.57 -6.96 11.16
C ASN A 105 15.47 -8.40 10.61
N SER A 106 14.40 -9.13 10.90
CA SER A 106 14.17 -10.47 10.33
C SER A 106 13.92 -10.44 8.81
N LEU A 107 13.36 -9.34 8.31
CA LEU A 107 13.03 -9.11 6.90
C LEU A 107 14.11 -8.32 6.13
N ARG A 108 15.36 -8.36 6.60
CA ARG A 108 16.47 -7.57 6.04
C ARG A 108 16.66 -7.75 4.53
N SER A 109 16.46 -8.96 4.02
CA SER A 109 16.64 -9.30 2.60
C SER A 109 15.63 -8.62 1.67
N VAL A 110 14.49 -8.14 2.20
CA VAL A 110 13.39 -7.56 1.41
C VAL A 110 13.17 -6.06 1.71
N GLN A 111 14.00 -5.47 2.58
CA GLN A 111 13.98 -4.04 2.84
C GLN A 111 14.43 -3.21 1.62
N GLY A 112 13.69 -2.14 1.33
CA GLY A 112 13.85 -1.32 0.13
C GLY A 112 13.36 -1.99 -1.16
N ILE A 113 12.70 -3.16 -1.06
CA ILE A 113 12.14 -3.91 -2.20
C ILE A 113 10.66 -4.20 -1.97
N ALA A 114 10.32 -4.85 -0.87
CA ALA A 114 8.94 -5.18 -0.51
C ALA A 114 8.44 -4.36 0.68
N ILE A 115 9.35 -3.97 1.58
CA ILE A 115 9.07 -3.19 2.79
C ILE A 115 10.02 -2.00 2.89
N PRO A 116 9.69 -0.92 3.62
CA PRO A 116 10.62 0.21 3.79
C PRO A 116 11.95 -0.24 4.42
N ARG A 117 13.03 0.48 4.14
CA ARG A 117 14.27 0.29 4.92
C ARG A 117 14.08 0.76 6.36
N LEU A 118 14.56 -0.02 7.32
CA LEU A 118 14.72 0.42 8.71
C LEU A 118 16.13 1.00 8.87
N TYR A 119 16.20 2.28 9.19
CA TYR A 119 17.47 2.93 9.54
C TYR A 119 17.81 2.77 11.02
N GLY A 120 16.80 2.62 11.88
CA GLY A 120 17.00 2.31 13.28
C GLY A 120 15.82 2.65 14.17
N ILE A 121 16.06 2.56 15.48
CA ILE A 121 15.13 2.99 16.52
C ILE A 121 15.70 4.24 17.17
N LEU A 122 14.79 5.15 17.48
CA LEU A 122 15.02 6.33 18.27
C LEU A 122 14.27 6.22 19.58
N ALA A 123 14.94 6.40 20.72
CA ALA A 123 14.27 6.41 22.02
C ALA A 123 14.72 7.62 22.81
N GLY A 124 13.85 8.46 23.34
CA GLY A 124 14.26 9.56 24.23
C GLY A 124 13.33 9.76 25.40
N SER A 125 13.78 10.56 26.36
CA SER A 125 12.99 10.85 27.55
C SER A 125 12.34 12.22 27.46
N LEU A 126 11.08 12.28 27.87
CA LEU A 126 10.39 13.54 28.10
C LEU A 126 10.94 14.11 29.40
N LYS A 127 11.87 15.09 29.31
CA LYS A 127 12.35 15.80 30.51
C LYS A 127 11.17 16.41 31.25
N SER A 128 10.74 15.71 32.28
CA SER A 128 9.65 16.08 33.14
C SER A 128 10.30 16.53 34.42
N GLY A 129 10.18 17.80 34.79
CA GLY A 129 10.61 18.27 36.12
C GLY A 129 9.84 17.65 37.31
N ALA A 130 9.24 16.46 37.17
CA ALA A 130 8.54 15.71 38.19
C ALA A 130 9.19 14.32 38.37
N TYR A 131 9.41 13.95 39.63
CA TYR A 131 10.25 12.86 40.13
C TYR A 131 9.78 11.41 39.82
N TRP A 132 8.74 11.23 39.01
CA TRP A 132 8.11 9.92 38.77
C TRP A 132 8.24 9.59 37.28
N ALA A 133 9.12 8.63 36.96
CA ALA A 133 9.38 7.99 35.67
C ALA A 133 8.99 8.81 34.41
N GLU A 134 10.00 9.39 33.75
CA GLU A 134 9.83 10.05 32.46
C GLU A 134 9.28 9.04 31.42
N PRO A 135 8.19 9.33 30.69
CA PRO A 135 7.76 8.46 29.62
C PRO A 135 8.83 8.46 28.52
N GLU A 136 9.44 7.31 28.28
CA GLU A 136 10.30 7.08 27.12
C GLU A 136 9.42 7.14 25.86
N MET A 137 9.74 8.05 24.95
CA MET A 137 9.17 8.05 23.61
C MET A 137 10.11 7.30 22.68
N THR A 138 9.58 6.34 21.94
CA THR A 138 10.35 5.54 20.99
C THR A 138 9.71 5.64 19.61
N CYS A 139 10.51 5.74 18.56
CA CYS A 139 10.04 5.70 17.18
C CYS A 139 10.97 4.91 16.27
N LEU A 140 10.40 4.38 15.19
CA LEU A 140 11.14 3.81 14.08
C LEU A 140 11.58 4.92 13.13
N VAL A 141 12.80 4.83 12.63
CA VAL A 141 13.29 5.65 11.51
C VAL A 141 13.29 4.78 10.27
N LEU A 142 12.37 5.08 9.34
CA LEU A 142 12.11 4.30 8.15
C LEU A 142 12.44 5.11 6.89
N GLU A 143 12.66 4.40 5.78
CA GLU A 143 12.63 4.97 4.43
C GLU A 143 11.34 5.77 4.22
N ARG A 144 11.46 7.04 3.80
CA ARG A 144 10.33 7.79 3.26
C ARG A 144 9.98 7.20 1.90
N PHE A 145 8.81 6.56 1.78
CA PHE A 145 8.36 5.93 0.54
C PHE A 145 6.89 6.22 0.26
N GLY A 146 6.59 6.84 -0.88
CA GLY A 146 5.22 6.94 -1.41
C GLY A 146 4.16 7.48 -0.46
N ASP A 147 2.89 7.33 -0.80
CA ASP A 147 1.78 7.66 0.10
C ASP A 147 0.93 6.42 0.32
N THR A 148 0.10 6.40 1.38
CA THR A 148 -0.86 5.31 1.56
C THR A 148 -1.84 5.28 0.38
N LEU A 149 -2.34 4.08 0.05
CA LEU A 149 -3.45 3.98 -0.89
C LEU A 149 -4.64 4.84 -0.40
N PRO A 150 -5.37 5.52 -1.31
CA PRO A 150 -6.60 6.23 -0.94
C PRO A 150 -7.64 5.31 -0.31
N ASP A 151 -8.42 5.83 0.65
CA ASP A 151 -9.38 5.04 1.46
C ASP A 151 -10.47 4.33 0.63
N ASP A 152 -10.79 4.84 -0.55
CA ASP A 152 -11.76 4.30 -1.49
C ASP A 152 -11.18 3.25 -2.44
N VAL A 153 -9.85 3.10 -2.49
CA VAL A 153 -9.19 2.06 -3.28
C VAL A 153 -9.37 0.70 -2.61
N ARG A 154 -9.69 -0.30 -3.42
CA ARG A 154 -9.71 -1.72 -3.03
C ARG A 154 -8.78 -2.48 -3.95
N PHE A 155 -8.10 -3.49 -3.42
CA PHE A 155 -7.14 -4.26 -4.23
C PHE A 155 -7.78 -4.82 -5.50
N CYS A 156 -9.01 -5.32 -5.41
CA CYS A 156 -9.73 -5.90 -6.54
C CYS A 156 -10.07 -4.92 -7.67
N TYR A 157 -9.97 -3.61 -7.43
CA TYR A 157 -10.24 -2.56 -8.44
C TYR A 157 -8.96 -1.97 -9.03
N MET A 158 -7.79 -2.38 -8.52
CA MET A 158 -6.52 -1.98 -9.08
C MET A 158 -6.24 -2.73 -10.40
N SER A 159 -5.38 -2.14 -11.23
CA SER A 159 -4.92 -2.80 -12.46
C SER A 159 -4.29 -4.17 -12.14
N LEU A 160 -4.38 -5.13 -13.06
CA LEU A 160 -3.76 -6.44 -12.85
C LEU A 160 -2.24 -6.35 -12.61
N PRO A 161 -1.46 -5.50 -13.32
CA PRO A 161 -0.05 -5.27 -13.02
C PRO A 161 0.21 -4.78 -11.59
N ASP A 162 -0.58 -3.83 -11.08
CA ASP A 162 -0.41 -3.30 -9.72
C ASP A 162 -0.73 -4.38 -8.67
N ARG A 163 -1.82 -5.13 -8.87
CA ARG A 163 -2.20 -6.27 -8.03
C ARG A 163 -1.08 -7.32 -8.00
N ALA A 164 -0.53 -7.66 -9.16
CA ALA A 164 0.58 -8.58 -9.30
C ALA A 164 1.82 -8.10 -8.53
N CYS A 165 2.15 -6.81 -8.65
CA CYS A 165 3.28 -6.19 -7.98
C CYS A 165 3.17 -6.27 -6.46
N ILE A 166 2.00 -5.95 -5.90
CA ILE A 166 1.75 -6.03 -4.45
C ILE A 166 1.81 -7.49 -3.96
N LEU A 167 1.20 -8.43 -4.69
CA LEU A 167 1.23 -9.85 -4.34
C LEU A 167 2.66 -10.43 -4.39
N ASP A 168 3.47 -10.03 -5.37
CA ASP A 168 4.89 -10.42 -5.45
C ASP A 168 5.70 -9.90 -4.26
N LYS A 169 5.45 -8.65 -3.83
CA LYS A 169 6.08 -8.09 -2.63
C LYS A 169 5.65 -8.82 -1.36
N LEU A 170 4.37 -9.16 -1.23
CA LEU A 170 3.88 -9.97 -0.11
C LEU A 170 4.49 -11.38 -0.12
N LEU A 171 4.61 -12.00 -1.29
CA LEU A 171 5.27 -13.30 -1.44
C LEU A 171 6.74 -13.25 -1.00
N LYS A 172 7.47 -12.17 -1.32
CA LYS A 172 8.86 -11.98 -0.88
C LYS A 172 8.99 -11.98 0.65
N THR A 173 8.04 -11.39 1.38
CA THR A 173 8.07 -11.41 2.85
C THR A 173 7.78 -12.81 3.40
N HIS A 174 6.88 -13.55 2.75
CA HIS A 174 6.62 -14.95 3.05
C HIS A 174 7.85 -15.85 2.82
N GLN A 175 8.55 -15.66 1.69
CA GLN A 175 9.79 -16.37 1.37
C GLN A 175 10.94 -15.98 2.30
N ALA A 176 10.91 -14.75 2.85
CA ALA A 176 11.82 -14.30 3.90
C ALA A 176 11.49 -14.85 5.30
N GLY A 177 10.45 -15.68 5.41
CA GLY A 177 10.16 -16.44 6.64
C GLY A 177 9.05 -15.87 7.51
N VAL A 178 8.26 -14.89 7.02
CA VAL A 178 7.26 -14.17 7.82
C VAL A 178 5.94 -14.05 7.07
N ARG A 179 4.83 -14.28 7.75
CA ARG A 179 3.48 -13.98 7.25
C ARG A 179 2.92 -12.75 7.97
N HIS A 180 2.40 -11.82 7.19
CA HIS A 180 1.63 -10.68 7.70
C HIS A 180 0.19 -11.13 8.03
N CYS A 181 -0.26 -11.00 9.28
CA CYS A 181 -1.55 -11.53 9.70
C CYS A 181 -2.72 -10.60 9.37
N GLU A 182 -2.50 -9.29 9.40
CA GLU A 182 -3.53 -8.25 9.20
C GLU A 182 -3.35 -7.52 7.86
N PHE A 183 -2.94 -8.21 6.80
CA PHE A 183 -2.62 -7.52 5.53
C PHE A 183 -3.88 -6.97 4.84
N LYS A 184 -3.89 -5.66 4.57
CA LYS A 184 -4.99 -4.89 3.94
C LYS A 184 -4.48 -3.63 3.23
N GLU A 185 -5.35 -2.94 2.49
CA GLU A 185 -5.02 -1.79 1.64
C GLU A 185 -4.30 -0.65 2.36
N GLU A 186 -4.73 -0.31 3.58
CA GLU A 186 -4.15 0.79 4.37
C GLU A 186 -2.68 0.53 4.78
N TYR A 187 -2.20 -0.72 4.63
CA TYR A 187 -0.82 -1.12 4.92
C TYR A 187 0.05 -1.22 3.67
N VAL A 188 -0.39 -0.64 2.56
CA VAL A 188 0.37 -0.53 1.33
C VAL A 188 0.64 0.94 1.02
N LEU A 189 1.92 1.26 0.86
CA LEU A 189 2.40 2.55 0.34
C LEU A 189 2.61 2.43 -1.16
N GLN A 190 2.23 3.45 -1.92
CA GLN A 190 2.39 3.56 -3.36
C GLN A 190 3.27 4.77 -3.70
N LYS A 191 4.26 4.55 -4.57
CA LYS A 191 5.06 5.61 -5.19
C LYS A 191 4.85 5.56 -6.69
N VAL A 192 4.53 6.72 -7.28
CA VAL A 192 4.58 6.90 -8.74
C VAL A 192 6.01 7.34 -9.09
N ASN A 193 6.67 6.60 -9.97
CA ASN A 193 8.01 6.89 -10.46
C ASN A 193 7.95 7.95 -11.58
N ASP A 194 9.11 8.52 -11.93
CA ASP A 194 9.22 9.57 -12.96
C ASP A 194 8.73 9.11 -14.35
N ASP A 195 8.77 7.80 -14.61
CA ASP A 195 8.27 7.19 -15.85
C ASP A 195 6.77 6.85 -15.82
N GLY A 196 6.08 7.20 -14.73
CA GLY A 196 4.66 6.91 -14.51
C GLY A 196 4.37 5.48 -14.00
N SER A 197 5.38 4.64 -13.82
CA SER A 197 5.19 3.32 -13.21
C SER A 197 4.92 3.41 -11.71
N HIS A 198 4.23 2.42 -11.16
CA HIS A 198 3.99 2.33 -9.72
C HIS A 198 4.98 1.38 -9.04
N ASP A 199 5.48 1.78 -7.87
CA ASP A 199 6.18 0.89 -6.93
C ASP A 199 5.44 0.91 -5.58
N TYR A 200 5.59 -0.18 -4.82
CA TYR A 200 4.86 -0.39 -3.59
C TYR A 200 5.76 -0.82 -2.44
N ARG A 201 5.36 -0.51 -1.20
CA ARG A 201 5.98 -1.03 0.03
C ARG A 201 4.88 -1.43 1.02
N ILE A 202 5.08 -2.55 1.70
CA ILE A 202 4.16 -3.05 2.72
C ILE A 202 4.67 -2.61 4.09
N ILE A 203 3.78 -2.07 4.93
CA ILE A 203 4.07 -1.55 6.26
C ILE A 203 3.27 -2.32 7.34
N HIS A 204 3.38 -1.88 8.60
CA HIS A 204 2.63 -2.41 9.75
C HIS A 204 3.02 -3.83 10.18
N TRP A 205 4.30 -4.05 10.50
CA TRP A 205 4.85 -5.38 10.77
C TRP A 205 4.71 -5.87 12.23
N LEU A 206 3.80 -5.28 13.01
CA LEU A 206 3.56 -5.67 14.41
C LEU A 206 2.90 -7.05 14.50
N ASP A 207 1.87 -7.29 13.68
CA ASP A 207 1.07 -8.52 13.72
C ASP A 207 1.53 -9.50 12.65
N THR A 208 2.58 -10.24 13.00
CA THR A 208 3.25 -11.18 12.10
C THR A 208 3.55 -12.49 12.81
N ILE A 209 3.71 -13.56 12.03
CA ILE A 209 4.16 -14.86 12.55
C ILE A 209 5.26 -15.46 11.66
N PRO A 210 6.16 -16.28 12.24
CA PRO A 210 7.07 -17.10 11.44
C PRO A 210 6.29 -17.96 10.44
N HIS A 211 6.82 -18.07 9.23
CA HIS A 211 6.18 -18.77 8.13
C HIS A 211 7.22 -19.47 7.27
N ASN A 212 6.94 -20.72 6.87
CA ASN A 212 7.75 -21.41 5.87
C ASN A 212 6.96 -21.46 4.56
N CYS A 213 7.29 -20.59 3.61
CA CYS A 213 6.54 -20.47 2.37
C CYS A 213 7.11 -21.40 1.29
N GLY A 214 6.30 -22.36 0.83
CA GLY A 214 6.62 -23.19 -0.33
C GLY A 214 6.23 -22.57 -1.68
N CYS A 215 5.68 -21.35 -1.69
CA CYS A 215 5.22 -20.70 -2.90
C CYS A 215 6.40 -20.18 -3.74
N GLN A 216 6.41 -20.53 -5.03
CA GLN A 216 7.42 -20.13 -6.02
C GLN A 216 6.78 -19.42 -7.21
N PHE A 217 5.53 -19.01 -7.07
CA PHE A 217 4.78 -18.35 -8.13
C PHE A 217 5.36 -16.96 -8.42
N ASP A 218 5.33 -16.56 -9.68
CA ASP A 218 5.78 -15.24 -10.13
C ASP A 218 4.57 -14.47 -10.66
N PHE A 219 3.98 -13.64 -9.81
CA PHE A 219 2.76 -12.89 -10.15
C PHE A 219 3.01 -11.90 -11.31
N LEU A 220 4.22 -11.36 -11.42
CA LEU A 220 4.56 -10.36 -12.45
C LEU A 220 4.71 -10.99 -13.84
N LYS A 221 5.10 -12.28 -13.94
CA LYS A 221 5.15 -13.00 -15.22
C LYS A 221 3.78 -13.40 -15.77
N HIS A 222 2.74 -13.29 -14.95
CA HIS A 222 1.40 -13.78 -15.28
C HIS A 222 0.36 -12.64 -15.32
N THR A 223 0.78 -11.45 -15.77
CA THR A 223 -0.11 -10.28 -15.95
C THR A 223 -0.90 -10.29 -17.27
N ASP A 224 -0.53 -11.16 -18.21
CA ASP A 224 -1.02 -11.10 -19.59
C ASP A 224 -1.95 -12.28 -19.96
N VAL A 225 -2.00 -13.29 -19.09
CA VAL A 225 -2.79 -14.50 -19.29
C VAL A 225 -3.87 -14.50 -18.20
N GLN A 226 -5.12 -14.71 -18.58
CA GLN A 226 -6.15 -15.12 -17.62
C GLN A 226 -5.74 -16.49 -17.09
N VAL A 227 -4.89 -16.52 -16.06
CA VAL A 227 -4.44 -17.76 -15.46
C VAL A 227 -5.65 -18.36 -14.78
N GLU A 228 -6.17 -19.45 -15.35
CA GLU A 228 -7.18 -20.26 -14.68
C GLU A 228 -6.63 -20.67 -13.32
N CYS A 229 -7.44 -20.53 -12.27
CA CYS A 229 -7.13 -20.90 -10.88
C CYS A 229 -6.82 -22.40 -10.76
N THR A 230 -5.64 -22.78 -11.24
CA THR A 230 -5.18 -24.18 -11.39
C THR A 230 -3.79 -24.35 -10.82
N GLU A 231 -3.06 -23.26 -10.56
CA GLU A 231 -1.77 -23.30 -9.90
C GLU A 231 -1.94 -23.36 -8.38
N ASP A 232 -1.55 -24.50 -7.81
CA ASP A 232 -1.39 -24.65 -6.37
C ASP A 232 -0.21 -23.78 -5.92
N LEU A 233 -0.51 -22.61 -5.35
CA LEU A 233 0.48 -21.72 -4.75
C LEU A 233 1.25 -22.36 -3.58
N LYS A 234 0.85 -23.54 -3.09
CA LYS A 234 1.47 -24.26 -1.95
C LYS A 234 1.54 -23.44 -0.65
N CYS A 235 0.84 -22.31 -0.61
CA CYS A 235 0.73 -21.42 0.52
C CYS A 235 -0.72 -20.91 0.60
N LEU A 236 -1.48 -21.44 1.56
CA LEU A 236 -2.89 -21.08 1.78
C LEU A 236 -3.08 -19.58 2.01
N SER A 237 -2.10 -18.92 2.63
CA SER A 237 -2.17 -17.47 2.85
C SER A 237 -2.03 -16.69 1.54
N MET A 238 -1.14 -17.10 0.64
CA MET A 238 -0.99 -16.46 -0.66
C MET A 238 -2.20 -16.76 -1.57
N ASP A 239 -2.76 -17.97 -1.50
CA ASP A 239 -4.01 -18.31 -2.18
C ASP A 239 -5.17 -17.42 -1.70
N ALA A 240 -5.37 -17.30 -0.38
CA ALA A 240 -6.39 -16.41 0.16
C ALA A 240 -6.19 -14.95 -0.28
N GLN A 241 -4.96 -14.44 -0.25
CA GLN A 241 -4.66 -13.07 -0.68
C GLN A 241 -4.85 -12.88 -2.19
N SER A 242 -4.40 -13.82 -3.01
CA SER A 242 -4.61 -13.76 -4.47
C SER A 242 -6.11 -13.74 -4.84
N ARG A 243 -6.95 -14.46 -4.08
CA ARG A 243 -8.41 -14.39 -4.23
C ARG A 243 -8.97 -13.05 -3.76
N HIS A 244 -8.51 -12.52 -2.63
CA HIS A 244 -8.92 -11.20 -2.16
C HIS A 244 -8.62 -10.10 -3.19
N PHE A 245 -7.47 -10.20 -3.88
CA PHE A 245 -7.07 -9.29 -4.96
C PHE A 245 -7.84 -9.52 -6.26
N HIS A 246 -8.69 -10.55 -6.34
CA HIS A 246 -9.25 -11.05 -7.60
C HIS A 246 -8.17 -11.28 -8.67
N TYR A 247 -6.95 -11.68 -8.28
CA TYR A 247 -5.82 -11.81 -9.20
C TYR A 247 -6.12 -12.79 -10.33
N TRP A 248 -6.70 -13.95 -9.98
CA TRP A 248 -7.02 -14.98 -10.96
C TRP A 248 -8.11 -14.56 -11.93
N ALA A 249 -9.03 -13.67 -11.53
CA ALA A 249 -10.19 -13.15 -12.29
C ALA A 249 -10.80 -14.13 -13.30
N SER A 250 -10.72 -15.44 -13.04
CA SER A 250 -10.82 -16.43 -14.12
C SER A 250 -12.28 -16.61 -14.53
N ASP A 251 -13.20 -16.37 -13.60
CA ASP A 251 -14.64 -16.51 -13.83
C ASP A 251 -15.45 -15.26 -13.47
N ILE A 252 -14.81 -14.09 -13.31
CA ILE A 252 -15.51 -12.82 -13.08
C ILE A 252 -15.03 -11.71 -14.01
N LEU A 253 -15.94 -10.78 -14.33
CA LEU A 253 -15.63 -9.50 -14.96
C LEU A 253 -15.99 -8.38 -14.00
N ILE A 254 -15.08 -7.42 -13.85
CA ILE A 254 -15.18 -6.25 -12.99
C ILE A 254 -15.36 -5.04 -13.90
N MET A 255 -16.43 -4.27 -13.71
CA MET A 255 -16.78 -3.11 -14.53
C MET A 255 -17.09 -1.91 -13.63
N MET A 256 -17.03 -0.70 -14.17
CA MET A 256 -17.30 0.56 -13.44
C MET A 256 -16.48 0.69 -12.14
N GLY A 257 -15.16 0.51 -12.24
CA GLY A 257 -14.26 0.65 -11.10
C GLY A 257 -14.59 -0.29 -9.95
N GLY A 258 -15.29 -1.40 -10.21
CA GLY A 258 -15.72 -2.34 -9.18
C GLY A 258 -17.22 -2.39 -8.88
N SER A 259 -17.96 -1.37 -9.28
CA SER A 259 -19.38 -1.23 -8.94
C SER A 259 -20.25 -2.33 -9.58
N VAL A 260 -19.80 -2.93 -10.68
CA VAL A 260 -20.52 -4.03 -11.34
C VAL A 260 -19.61 -5.23 -11.49
N ILE A 261 -19.91 -6.32 -10.76
CA ILE A 261 -19.20 -7.60 -10.83
C ILE A 261 -20.15 -8.65 -11.41
N VAL A 262 -19.72 -9.35 -12.47
CA VAL A 262 -20.50 -10.42 -13.11
C VAL A 262 -19.67 -11.69 -13.24
N MET A 263 -20.30 -12.85 -13.07
CA MET A 263 -19.65 -14.13 -13.38
C MET A 263 -19.53 -14.27 -14.90
N LYS A 264 -18.37 -14.63 -15.44
CA LYS A 264 -18.19 -14.89 -16.89
C LYS A 264 -19.14 -15.98 -17.35
N SER A 265 -19.33 -17.03 -16.56
CA SER A 265 -20.34 -18.08 -16.82
C SER A 265 -21.79 -17.56 -16.91
N SER A 266 -22.10 -16.40 -16.33
CA SER A 266 -23.45 -15.79 -16.39
C SER A 266 -23.67 -14.86 -17.59
N VAL A 267 -22.62 -14.52 -18.34
CA VAL A 267 -22.68 -13.56 -19.46
C VAL A 267 -21.90 -14.06 -20.67
N THR A 268 -22.54 -14.11 -21.84
CA THR A 268 -21.87 -14.43 -23.10
C THR A 268 -21.43 -13.17 -23.85
N ASP A 269 -20.48 -13.36 -24.77
CA ASP A 269 -20.01 -12.34 -25.72
C ASP A 269 -19.46 -11.07 -25.06
N MET A 270 -18.72 -11.26 -23.98
CA MET A 270 -18.06 -10.18 -23.26
C MET A 270 -16.59 -10.06 -23.68
N PRO A 271 -16.02 -8.84 -23.64
CA PRO A 271 -14.60 -8.66 -23.78
C PRO A 271 -13.86 -9.21 -22.56
N THR A 272 -12.56 -9.44 -22.74
CA THR A 272 -11.66 -9.80 -21.65
C THR A 272 -11.52 -8.64 -20.66
N GLN A 273 -11.07 -8.94 -19.43
CA GLN A 273 -10.93 -7.91 -18.38
C GLN A 273 -9.97 -6.79 -18.78
N ASP A 274 -8.87 -7.09 -19.45
CA ASP A 274 -7.90 -6.10 -19.95
C ASP A 274 -8.53 -5.12 -20.95
N ILE A 275 -9.42 -5.60 -21.83
CA ILE A 275 -10.18 -4.74 -22.74
C ILE A 275 -11.17 -3.88 -21.95
N ILE A 276 -11.85 -4.44 -20.95
CA ILE A 276 -12.78 -3.69 -20.08
C ILE A 276 -12.04 -2.55 -19.39
N ASP A 277 -10.90 -2.86 -18.77
CA ASP A 277 -10.04 -1.89 -18.07
C ASP A 277 -9.53 -0.81 -19.03
N THR A 278 -9.12 -1.20 -20.24
CA THR A 278 -8.59 -0.28 -21.28
C THR A 278 -9.65 0.65 -21.87
N ILE A 279 -10.87 0.15 -22.08
CA ILE A 279 -11.99 0.99 -22.56
C ILE A 279 -12.47 1.91 -21.44
N GLY A 280 -12.44 1.44 -20.20
CA GLY A 280 -12.89 2.16 -19.03
C GLY A 280 -14.40 2.40 -19.03
N GLU A 281 -14.85 3.22 -18.09
CA GLU A 281 -16.26 3.28 -17.72
C GLU A 281 -17.18 3.91 -18.80
N PRO A 282 -18.41 3.39 -18.98
CA PRO A 282 -19.41 3.99 -19.85
C PRO A 282 -20.09 5.20 -19.17
N LEU A 283 -19.32 6.27 -18.89
CA LEU A 283 -19.85 7.48 -18.28
C LEU A 283 -20.70 8.28 -19.27
N LEU A 284 -22.00 8.39 -18.98
CA LEU A 284 -22.82 9.52 -19.38
C LEU A 284 -22.88 10.43 -18.16
N GLY A 285 -22.58 11.72 -18.29
CA GLY A 285 -22.57 12.70 -17.20
C GLY A 285 -23.94 12.98 -16.57
N ILE A 286 -24.69 11.93 -16.25
CA ILE A 286 -25.89 11.97 -15.42
C ILE A 286 -25.35 11.83 -14.00
N GLY A 287 -25.49 12.87 -13.16
CA GLY A 287 -25.16 12.74 -11.75
C GLY A 287 -26.01 11.63 -11.14
N PHE A 288 -25.38 10.59 -10.63
CA PHE A 288 -26.06 9.46 -10.02
C PHE A 288 -26.06 9.63 -8.50
N ASP A 289 -27.21 10.02 -7.94
CA ASP A 289 -27.44 10.08 -6.50
C ASP A 289 -27.33 8.67 -5.87
N GLU A 290 -26.53 8.56 -4.80
CA GLU A 290 -26.02 7.33 -4.17
C GLU A 290 -27.05 6.41 -3.47
N LEU A 291 -28.36 6.66 -3.57
CA LEU A 291 -29.33 6.15 -2.60
C LEU A 291 -30.42 5.19 -3.11
N ASP A 292 -30.36 4.67 -4.34
CA ASP A 292 -31.43 3.81 -4.88
C ASP A 292 -30.97 2.41 -5.28
N PHE A 293 -31.23 1.42 -4.43
CA PHE A 293 -30.87 0.01 -4.63
C PHE A 293 -31.48 -0.61 -5.90
N THR A 294 -32.56 -0.06 -6.43
CA THR A 294 -33.19 -0.55 -7.69
C THR A 294 -32.42 -0.14 -8.95
N ARG A 295 -31.57 0.91 -8.87
CA ARG A 295 -30.72 1.36 -9.98
C ARG A 295 -29.55 0.42 -10.26
N THR A 296 -29.06 -0.30 -9.25
CA THR A 296 -27.88 -1.18 -9.37
C THR A 296 -28.05 -2.29 -10.43
N GLN A 297 -29.26 -2.85 -10.58
CA GLN A 297 -29.53 -3.86 -11.61
C GLN A 297 -29.63 -3.25 -13.01
N ALA A 298 -30.25 -2.08 -13.14
CA ALA A 298 -30.33 -1.37 -14.41
C ALA A 298 -28.95 -0.90 -14.90
N GLU A 299 -28.12 -0.40 -13.98
CA GLU A 299 -26.72 -0.03 -14.24
C GLU A 299 -25.89 -1.24 -14.69
N ARG A 300 -26.08 -2.37 -14.00
CA ARG A 300 -25.49 -3.65 -14.38
C ARG A 300 -25.90 -4.07 -15.79
N ASP A 301 -27.18 -4.02 -16.11
CA ASP A 301 -27.70 -4.42 -17.43
C ASP A 301 -27.22 -3.49 -18.55
N MET A 302 -27.17 -2.18 -18.29
CA MET A 302 -26.60 -1.18 -19.21
C MET A 302 -25.12 -1.44 -19.46
N CYS A 303 -24.33 -1.71 -18.40
CA CYS A 303 -22.91 -2.03 -18.52
C CYS A 303 -22.67 -3.29 -19.33
N ILE A 304 -23.38 -4.37 -19.01
CA ILE A 304 -23.30 -5.63 -19.77
C ILE A 304 -23.65 -5.37 -21.24
N SER A 305 -24.70 -4.58 -21.50
CA SER A 305 -25.09 -4.20 -22.87
C SER A 305 -24.00 -3.43 -23.60
N PHE A 306 -23.41 -2.42 -22.96
CA PHE A 306 -22.29 -1.63 -23.51
C PHE A 306 -21.09 -2.52 -23.87
N TYR A 307 -20.63 -3.36 -22.94
CA TYR A 307 -19.45 -4.19 -23.19
C TYR A 307 -19.71 -5.30 -24.21
N ARG A 308 -20.94 -5.82 -24.34
CA ARG A 308 -21.32 -6.67 -25.48
C ARG A 308 -21.21 -5.94 -26.82
N MET A 309 -21.55 -4.65 -26.87
CA MET A 309 -21.39 -3.84 -28.08
C MET A 309 -19.91 -3.61 -28.41
N VAL A 310 -19.08 -3.39 -27.39
CA VAL A 310 -17.61 -3.35 -27.51
C VAL A 310 -17.10 -4.66 -28.11
N GLN A 311 -17.43 -5.81 -27.52
CA GLN A 311 -16.96 -7.11 -27.99
C GLN A 311 -17.37 -7.40 -29.44
N LYS A 312 -18.61 -7.06 -29.78
CA LYS A 312 -19.12 -7.20 -31.16
C LYS A 312 -18.35 -6.33 -32.15
N ARG A 313 -17.87 -5.15 -31.73
CA ARG A 313 -17.09 -4.25 -32.58
C ARG A 313 -15.67 -4.76 -32.77
N LEU A 314 -15.02 -5.20 -31.69
CA LEU A 314 -13.69 -5.82 -31.72
C LEU A 314 -13.68 -7.02 -32.68
N SER A 315 -14.66 -7.91 -32.54
CA SER A 315 -14.81 -9.10 -33.38
C SER A 315 -14.96 -8.78 -34.88
N LYS A 316 -15.50 -7.59 -35.22
CA LYS A 316 -15.70 -7.17 -36.62
C LYS A 316 -14.47 -6.48 -37.23
N ASN A 317 -13.63 -5.89 -36.40
CA ASN A 317 -12.54 -5.01 -36.84
C ASN A 317 -11.15 -5.60 -36.53
N GLY A 318 -11.04 -6.92 -36.40
CA GLY A 318 -9.77 -7.58 -36.12
C GLY A 318 -9.17 -7.23 -34.75
N ASN A 319 -10.02 -7.00 -33.75
CA ASN A 319 -9.64 -6.62 -32.39
C ASN A 319 -8.91 -5.26 -32.25
N ASP A 320 -9.13 -4.33 -33.18
CA ASP A 320 -8.64 -2.95 -33.05
C ASP A 320 -9.35 -2.18 -31.90
N ILE A 321 -8.66 -2.07 -30.76
CA ILE A 321 -9.12 -1.34 -29.58
C ILE A 321 -9.18 0.17 -29.82
N SER A 322 -8.27 0.73 -30.62
CA SER A 322 -8.21 2.19 -30.86
C SER A 322 -9.46 2.70 -31.56
N GLU A 323 -10.04 1.91 -32.47
CA GLU A 323 -11.31 2.28 -33.08
C GLU A 323 -12.47 2.27 -32.06
N VAL A 324 -12.51 1.28 -31.17
CA VAL A 324 -13.53 1.19 -30.12
C VAL A 324 -13.43 2.38 -29.18
N GLN A 325 -12.23 2.76 -28.77
CA GLN A 325 -12.00 3.95 -27.94
C GLN A 325 -12.51 5.21 -28.63
N ARG A 326 -12.22 5.39 -29.92
CA ARG A 326 -12.73 6.53 -30.70
C ARG A 326 -14.27 6.56 -30.78
N LEU A 327 -14.90 5.39 -30.78
CA LEU A 327 -16.36 5.24 -30.84
C LEU A 327 -17.03 5.14 -29.46
N LYS A 328 -16.28 5.22 -28.36
CA LYS A 328 -16.77 4.95 -27.00
C LYS A 328 -18.06 5.72 -26.71
N SER A 329 -18.09 7.03 -26.89
CA SER A 329 -19.27 7.86 -26.62
C SER A 329 -20.50 7.44 -27.46
N TYR A 330 -20.30 7.02 -28.70
CA TYR A 330 -21.38 6.51 -29.55
C TYR A 330 -21.90 5.16 -29.04
N LEU A 331 -21.01 4.24 -28.65
CA LEU A 331 -21.40 2.94 -28.10
C LEU A 331 -22.16 3.10 -26.78
N VAL A 332 -21.73 4.02 -25.92
CA VAL A 332 -22.43 4.37 -24.68
C VAL A 332 -23.83 4.91 -24.99
N TYR A 333 -23.96 5.84 -25.95
CA TYR A 333 -25.27 6.34 -26.39
C TYR A 333 -26.19 5.22 -26.89
N GLN A 334 -25.67 4.27 -27.68
CA GLN A 334 -26.46 3.16 -28.18
C GLN A 334 -26.91 2.21 -27.06
N ALA A 335 -26.04 1.92 -26.10
CA ALA A 335 -26.38 1.09 -24.94
C ALA A 335 -27.52 1.73 -24.13
N HIS A 336 -27.42 3.03 -23.87
CA HIS A 336 -28.45 3.79 -23.15
C HIS A 336 -29.77 3.87 -23.93
N LYS A 337 -29.71 4.15 -25.24
CA LYS A 337 -30.91 4.14 -26.11
C LYS A 337 -31.62 2.80 -26.07
N LYS A 338 -30.87 1.69 -26.10
CA LYS A 338 -31.43 0.34 -26.03
C LYS A 338 -32.10 0.09 -24.68
N TRP A 339 -31.50 0.55 -23.59
CA TRP A 339 -32.03 0.42 -22.24
C TRP A 339 -33.37 1.18 -22.07
N HIS A 340 -33.48 2.42 -22.54
CA HIS A 340 -34.74 3.21 -22.49
C HIS A 340 -35.89 2.66 -23.34
N LEU A 341 -35.61 1.74 -24.26
CA LEU A 341 -36.61 1.14 -25.16
C LEU A 341 -37.12 -0.22 -24.65
N GLN A 342 -36.59 -0.73 -23.55
CA GLN A 342 -37.05 -1.93 -22.83
C GLN A 342 -37.95 -1.52 -21.67
#